data_AF-A0A168R0Z1-F1
#
_entry.id   AF-A0A168R0Z1-F1
#
_cell.length_a   1.000
_cell.length_b   1.000
_cell.length_c   1.000
_cell.angle_alpha   90.00
_cell.angle_beta   90.00
_cell.angle_gamma   90.00
#
_symmetry.space_group_name_H-M   'P 1'
#
loop_
_entity.id
_entity.type
_entity.pdbx_description
1 polymer ?
#
loop_
_entity_poly.entity_id
_entity_poly.type
_entity_poly.pdbx_seq_one_letter_code
_entity_poly.pdbx_strand_id
1 'polypeptide(L)'
;MKYALINKNREVLEIKREPITITNEGLSVVELPEDIDFVEGDEINFYIVLSFDDYGVYSHYSAVRQTPFIQSILMDNLILKDKIAMVEEAVLDIILNGGVI
;
A
#
# COMPACT_ATOMS: atom_id res chain seq x y z
N MET A 1 -17.82 -13.23 8.63
CA MET A 1 -16.53 -13.19 7.91
C MET A 1 -16.53 -12.01 6.94
N LYS A 2 -15.40 -11.33 6.81
CA LYS A 2 -15.17 -10.19 5.91
C LYS A 2 -13.88 -10.45 5.15
N TYR A 3 -13.74 -9.92 3.95
CA TYR A 3 -12.59 -10.11 3.08
C TYR A 3 -12.07 -8.77 2.61
N ALA A 4 -10.76 -8.58 2.62
CA ALA A 4 -10.09 -7.43 2.05
C ALA A 4 -9.33 -7.84 0.79
N LEU A 5 -9.54 -7.10 -0.29
CA LEU A 5 -8.65 -7.12 -1.45
C LEU A 5 -7.49 -6.16 -1.15
N ILE A 6 -6.26 -6.68 -1.20
CA ILE A 6 -5.05 -5.89 -0.96
C ILE A 6 -4.11 -5.94 -2.17
N ASN A 7 -3.31 -4.90 -2.33
CA ASN A 7 -2.21 -4.90 -3.30
C ASN A 7 -0.89 -5.40 -2.68
N LYS A 8 0.19 -5.44 -3.47
CA LYS A 8 1.54 -5.82 -3.02
C LYS A 8 2.10 -5.00 -1.85
N ASN A 9 1.62 -3.78 -1.65
CA ASN A 9 2.01 -2.91 -0.54
C ASN A 9 1.14 -3.13 0.72
N ARG A 10 0.23 -4.12 0.69
CA ARG A 10 -0.74 -4.42 1.76
C ARG A 10 -1.78 -3.30 1.98
N GLU A 11 -1.96 -2.43 0.99
CA GLU A 11 -3.01 -1.42 0.99
C GLU A 11 -4.34 -2.07 0.60
N VAL A 12 -5.37 -1.81 1.39
CA VAL A 12 -6.74 -2.29 1.14
C VAL A 12 -7.35 -1.46 0.02
N LEU A 13 -7.84 -2.17 -1.01
CA LEU A 13 -8.52 -1.60 -2.16
C LEU A 13 -10.04 -1.78 -2.09
N GLU A 14 -10.50 -2.83 -1.43
CA GLU A 14 -11.91 -3.21 -1.33
C GLU A 14 -12.13 -4.06 -0.08
N ILE A 15 -13.25 -3.84 0.61
CA ILE A 15 -13.70 -4.71 1.70
C ILE A 15 -15.08 -5.26 1.31
N LYS A 16 -15.26 -6.58 1.43
CA LYS A 16 -16.55 -7.24 1.16
C LYS A 16 -16.91 -8.24 2.24
N ARG A 17 -18.21 -8.46 2.41
CA ARG A 17 -18.72 -9.57 3.24
C ARG A 17 -18.68 -10.91 2.51
N GLU A 18 -18.71 -10.87 1.19
CA GLU A 18 -18.66 -12.05 0.33
C GLU A 18 -17.22 -12.33 -0.15
N PRO A 19 -16.88 -13.58 -0.46
CA PRO A 19 -15.57 -13.92 -1.02
C PRO A 19 -15.27 -13.13 -2.30
N ILE A 20 -14.06 -12.58 -2.39
CA ILE A 20 -13.61 -11.80 -3.53
C ILE A 20 -12.88 -12.72 -4.51
N THR A 21 -13.31 -12.71 -5.78
CA THR A 21 -12.62 -13.44 -6.85
C THR A 21 -11.49 -12.58 -7.42
N ILE A 22 -10.26 -13.11 -7.40
CA ILE A 22 -9.09 -12.41 -7.94
C ILE A 22 -8.85 -12.81 -9.40
N THR A 23 -8.65 -11.80 -10.26
CA THR A 23 -8.28 -11.99 -11.66
C THR A 23 -6.90 -11.42 -12.00
N ASN A 24 -6.22 -10.81 -11.03
CA ASN A 24 -4.93 -10.14 -11.19
C ASN A 24 -3.88 -10.70 -10.21
N GLU A 25 -2.74 -11.14 -10.72
CA GLU A 25 -1.65 -11.76 -9.94
C GLU A 25 -1.00 -10.82 -8.91
N GLY A 26 -1.13 -9.49 -9.09
CA GLY A 26 -0.59 -8.49 -8.16
C GLY A 26 -1.48 -8.20 -6.95
N LEU A 27 -2.64 -8.86 -6.86
CA LEU A 27 -3.61 -8.66 -5.79
C LEU A 27 -3.75 -9.93 -4.95
N SER A 28 -4.10 -9.74 -3.68
CA SER A 28 -4.34 -10.83 -2.74
C SER A 28 -5.62 -10.58 -1.97
N VAL A 29 -6.32 -11.64 -1.59
CA VAL A 29 -7.51 -11.57 -0.75
C VAL A 29 -7.14 -12.12 0.62
N VAL A 30 -7.47 -11.35 1.64
CA VAL A 30 -7.21 -11.70 3.02
C VAL A 30 -8.53 -11.74 3.76
N GLU A 31 -8.76 -12.81 4.50
CA GLU A 31 -9.87 -12.87 5.44
C GLU A 31 -9.57 -11.95 6.62
N LEU A 32 -10.47 -11.01 6.86
CA LEU A 32 -10.33 -10.07 7.96
C LEU A 32 -10.85 -10.71 9.26
N PRO A 33 -10.07 -10.61 10.36
CA PRO A 33 -10.52 -11.02 11.68
C PRO A 33 -11.83 -10.35 12.11
N GLU A 34 -12.59 -10.98 13.00
CA GLU A 34 -13.87 -10.42 13.49
C GLU A 34 -13.69 -9.13 14.29
N ASP A 35 -12.55 -8.94 14.94
CA ASP A 35 -12.20 -7.76 15.74
C ASP A 35 -11.76 -6.55 14.90
N ILE A 36 -11.67 -6.66 13.57
CA ILE A 36 -11.46 -5.48 12.73
C ILE A 36 -12.75 -4.66 12.66
N ASP A 37 -12.67 -3.35 12.89
CA ASP A 37 -13.84 -2.48 12.86
C ASP A 37 -14.31 -2.11 11.45
N PHE A 38 -13.46 -2.29 10.43
CA PHE A 38 -13.81 -1.88 9.06
C PHE A 38 -14.87 -2.75 8.43
N VAL A 39 -15.71 -2.11 7.62
CA VAL A 39 -16.77 -2.72 6.83
C VAL A 39 -16.66 -2.32 5.37
N GLU A 40 -17.44 -2.99 4.53
CA GLU A 40 -17.57 -2.67 3.11
C GLU A 40 -17.89 -1.18 2.89
N GLY A 41 -17.08 -0.52 2.06
CA GLY A 41 -17.16 0.91 1.76
C GLY A 41 -16.22 1.79 2.60
N ASP A 42 -15.59 1.28 3.66
CA ASP A 42 -14.63 2.07 4.43
C ASP A 42 -13.35 2.38 3.66
N GLU A 43 -12.95 1.53 2.71
CA GLU A 43 -11.84 1.75 1.79
C GLU A 43 -11.99 3.02 0.93
N ILE A 44 -13.22 3.53 0.81
CA ILE A 44 -13.52 4.78 0.09
C ILE A 44 -13.19 5.99 0.98
N ASN A 45 -13.37 5.84 2.29
CA ASN A 45 -13.24 6.93 3.26
C ASN A 45 -11.92 6.89 4.02
N PHE A 46 -11.20 5.77 3.99
CA PHE A 46 -9.95 5.54 4.70
C PHE A 46 -8.90 4.93 3.77
N TYR A 47 -7.64 5.34 3.92
CA TYR A 47 -6.51 4.55 3.45
C TYR A 47 -6.18 3.56 4.55
N ILE A 48 -6.34 2.26 4.27
CA ILE A 48 -6.14 1.19 5.25
C ILE A 48 -4.97 0.33 4.79
N VAL A 49 -4.03 0.07 5.69
CA VAL A 49 -2.89 -0.82 5.47
C VAL A 49 -2.93 -1.93 6.50
N LEU A 50 -2.85 -3.17 6.02
CA LEU A 50 -2.78 -4.34 6.88
C LEU A 50 -1.32 -4.71 7.16
N SER A 51 -1.03 -5.05 8.40
CA SER A 51 0.28 -5.53 8.83
C SER A 51 0.20 -6.99 9.22
N PHE A 52 1.20 -7.73 8.81
CA PHE A 52 1.34 -9.17 9.07
C PHE A 52 2.65 -9.40 9.79
N ASP A 53 2.65 -10.37 10.70
CA ASP A 53 3.86 -10.84 11.35
C ASP A 53 4.78 -11.59 10.38
N ASP A 54 5.92 -12.06 10.90
CA ASP A 54 6.93 -12.79 10.12
C ASP A 54 6.40 -14.13 9.57
N TYR A 55 5.28 -14.64 10.07
CA TYR A 55 4.62 -15.87 9.61
C TYR A 55 3.49 -15.60 8.61
N GLY A 56 3.26 -14.33 8.24
CA GLY A 56 2.20 -13.94 7.32
C GLY A 56 0.81 -13.94 7.95
N VAL A 57 0.71 -13.98 9.28
CA VAL A 57 -0.55 -13.88 10.02
C VAL A 57 -0.85 -12.41 10.29
N TYR A 58 -2.12 -12.02 10.16
CA TYR A 58 -2.54 -10.66 10.50
C TYR A 58 -2.11 -10.30 11.93
N SER A 59 -1.56 -9.10 12.10
CA SER A 59 -1.09 -8.60 13.40
C SER A 59 -1.83 -7.34 13.82
N HIS A 60 -1.92 -6.33 12.96
CA HIS A 60 -2.64 -5.08 13.20
C HIS A 60 -2.95 -4.37 11.87
N TYR A 61 -3.73 -3.28 11.93
CA TYR A 61 -3.94 -2.38 10.81
C TYR A 61 -3.48 -0.96 11.15
N SER A 62 -3.34 -0.12 10.12
CA SER A 62 -3.26 1.33 10.25
C SER A 62 -4.23 1.95 9.27
N ALA A 63 -4.97 2.96 9.70
CA ALA A 63 -5.91 3.63 8.82
C ALA A 63 -5.90 5.14 9.05
N VAL A 64 -6.04 5.88 7.97
CA VAL A 64 -6.17 7.34 8.01
C VAL A 64 -7.33 7.77 7.13
N ARG A 65 -8.14 8.70 7.64
CA ARG A 65 -9.26 9.24 6.87
C ARG A 65 -8.73 9.92 5.60
N GLN A 66 -9.32 9.56 4.47
CA GLN A 66 -9.09 10.24 3.20
C GLN A 66 -9.63 11.67 3.32
N THR A 67 -8.72 12.62 3.29
CA THR A 67 -9.02 14.04 3.23
C THR A 67 -8.18 14.65 2.11
N PRO A 68 -8.58 15.79 1.53
CA PRO A 68 -7.78 16.45 0.49
C PRO A 68 -6.33 16.71 0.91
N PHE A 69 -6.11 16.98 2.21
CA PHE A 69 -4.78 17.18 2.77
C PHE A 69 -3.93 15.89 2.82
N ILE A 70 -4.53 14.77 3.25
CA ILE A 70 -3.82 13.48 3.24
C ILE A 70 -3.52 13.05 1.80
N GLN A 71 -4.46 13.27 0.88
CA GLN A 71 -4.26 13.01 -0.54
C GLN A 71 -3.10 13.82 -1.13
N SER A 72 -2.97 15.10 -0.77
CA SER A 72 -1.84 15.93 -1.22
C SER A 72 -0.51 15.42 -0.68
N ILE A 73 -0.44 15.07 0.61
CA ILE A 73 0.78 14.49 1.21
C ILE A 73 1.20 13.21 0.50
N LEU A 74 0.25 12.32 0.21
CA LEU A 74 0.54 11.07 -0.49
C LEU A 74 1.06 11.33 -1.91
N MET A 75 0.47 12.29 -2.63
CA MET A 75 0.94 12.69 -3.95
C MET A 75 2.35 13.28 -3.91
N ASP A 76 2.61 14.19 -2.96
CA ASP A 76 3.93 14.81 -2.79
C ASP A 76 5.00 13.75 -2.48
N ASN A 77 4.68 12.76 -1.64
CA ASN A 77 5.57 11.65 -1.33
C ASN A 77 5.86 10.76 -2.56
N LEU A 78 4.88 10.52 -3.44
CA LEU A 78 5.12 9.79 -4.69
C LEU A 78 6.08 10.57 -5.60
N ILE A 79 5.84 11.86 -5.80
CA ILE A 79 6.71 12.74 -6.59
C ILE A 79 8.12 12.79 -6.01
N LEU A 80 8.25 12.85 -4.68
CA LEU A 80 9.55 12.85 -4.01
C LEU A 80 10.29 11.52 -4.20
N LYS A 81 9.61 10.37 -4.12
CA LYS A 81 10.22 9.06 -4.38
C LYS A 81 10.74 8.95 -5.81
N ASP A 82 9.97 9.40 -6.79
CA ASP A 82 10.41 9.40 -8.19
C ASP A 82 11.64 10.29 -8.39
N LYS A 83 11.67 11.48 -7.76
CA LYS A 83 12.84 12.36 -7.79
C LYS A 83 14.07 11.74 -7.13
N ILE A 84 13.90 11.04 -6.01
CA ILE A 84 15.01 10.34 -5.35
C ILE A 84 15.56 9.26 -6.28
N ALA A 85 14.70 8.44 -6.89
CA ALA A 85 15.13 7.41 -7.83
C ALA A 85 15.92 7.98 -9.02
N MET A 86 15.47 9.11 -9.59
CA MET A 86 16.20 9.80 -10.65
C MET A 86 17.58 10.31 -10.20
N VAL A 87 17.69 10.83 -8.97
CA VAL A 87 18.96 11.30 -8.41
C VAL A 87 19.89 10.13 -8.14
N GLU A 88 19.39 9.01 -7.60
CA GLU A 88 20.16 7.79 -7.37
C GLU A 88 20.75 7.24 -8.68
N GLU A 89 19.96 7.22 -9.76
CA GLU A 89 20.41 6.84 -11.09
C GLU A 89 21.51 7.78 -11.62
N ALA A 90 21.29 9.10 -11.53
CA ALA A 90 22.27 10.09 -11.96
C ALA A 90 23.58 10.02 -11.16
N VAL A 91 23.50 9.75 -9.86
CA VAL A 91 24.68 9.55 -9.01
C VAL A 91 25.42 8.27 -9.39
N LEU A 92 24.70 7.18 -9.66
CA LEU A 92 25.30 5.93 -10.12
C LEU A 92 26.05 6.12 -11.44
N ASP A 93 25.47 6.85 -12.40
CA ASP A 93 26.11 7.20 -13.66
C ASP A 93 27.39 8.01 -13.45
N ILE A 94 27.39 8.98 -12.53
CA ILE A 94 28.59 9.75 -12.19
C ILE A 94 29.66 8.85 -11.56
N ILE A 95 29.30 7.92 -10.67
CA ILE A 95 30.27 7.02 -10.04
C ILE A 95 30.89 6.07 -11.08
N LEU A 96 30.07 5.55 -12.00
CA LEU A 96 30.52 4.58 -13.01
C LEU A 96 31.28 5.23 -14.17
N ASN A 97 30.87 6.43 -14.61
CA ASN A 97 31.47 7.13 -15.76
C ASN A 97 32.46 8.24 -15.35
N GLY A 98 32.44 8.70 -14.10
CA GLY A 98 33.32 9.73 -13.55
C GLY A 98 34.63 9.18 -12.95
N GLY A 99 34.84 7.86 -13.00
CA GLY A 99 36.10 7.18 -12.62
C GLY A 99 37.23 7.29 -13.66
N VAL A 100 37.15 8.26 -14.58
CA VAL A 100 38.25 8.61 -15.50
C VAL A 100 38.68 10.05 -15.22
N ILE A 101 39.58 10.20 -14.24
CA ILE A 101 40.54 11.31 -14.18
C ILE A 101 41.91 10.71 -13.88
#